data_AF-A0A554LSF3-F1
#
_entry.id   AF-A0A554LSF3-F1
#
_cell.length_a   1.000
_cell.length_b   1.000
_cell.length_c   1.000
_cell.angle_alpha   90.00
_cell.angle_beta   90.00
_cell.angle_gamma   90.00
#
_symmetry.space_group_name_H-M   'P 1'
#
loop_
_entity.id
_entity.type
_entity.pdbx_description
1 polymer ?
#
loop_
_entity_poly.entity_id
_entity_poly.type
_entity_poly.pdbx_seq_one_letter_code
_entity_poly.pdbx_strand_id
1 'polypeptide(L)'
;MWQSFLYFLFNILIFLYQTIAFSDLGVAIILLTILIRLALVPLFYKGAKSQMIMQKIQPKLQQIQHDHKDNKEKQAQAMMELYKQHKVNPFSGILLLFAQLPVFIALYSLFINFSKFSLDNLYGFVSRPDHLQLLSFDLIDLRNSNIIIVGLAALAQYFQGYLTLPKSEPGKPVSGAEKIGKQMVFMGPIITLVILWKLPAAIGIYWLTNSIFSVAQQIYINKKVKIDV
;
A
#
# COMPACT_ATOMS: atom_id res chain seq x y z
N MET A 1 -3.92 7.34 -23.49
CA MET A 1 -3.03 6.69 -22.51
C MET A 1 -3.80 6.16 -21.29
N TRP A 2 -4.50 7.00 -20.52
CA TRP A 2 -5.24 6.54 -19.32
C TRP A 2 -6.31 5.48 -19.61
N GLN A 3 -7.18 5.71 -20.59
CA GLN A 3 -8.23 4.75 -20.97
C GLN A 3 -7.64 3.40 -21.42
N SER A 4 -6.54 3.42 -22.18
CA SER A 4 -5.82 2.22 -22.60
C SER A 4 -5.29 1.42 -21.42
N PHE A 5 -4.78 2.10 -20.39
CA PHE A 5 -4.33 1.46 -19.15
C PHE A 5 -5.50 0.82 -18.37
N LEU A 6 -6.66 1.50 -18.31
CA LEU A 6 -7.86 0.91 -17.71
C LEU A 6 -8.33 -0.35 -18.44
N TYR A 7 -8.38 -0.30 -19.78
CA TYR A 7 -8.73 -1.47 -20.60
C TYR A 7 -7.72 -2.61 -20.45
N PHE A 8 -6.44 -2.29 -20.31
CA PHE A 8 -5.40 -3.29 -20.04
C PHE A 8 -5.64 -4.00 -18.70
N LEU A 9 -5.90 -3.25 -17.62
CA LEU A 9 -6.22 -3.83 -16.31
C LEU A 9 -7.53 -4.62 -16.34
N PHE A 10 -8.55 -4.12 -17.05
CA PHE A 10 -9.83 -4.82 -17.23
C PHE A 10 -9.65 -6.15 -17.95
N ASN A 11 -8.85 -6.19 -19.02
CA ASN A 11 -8.55 -7.43 -19.74
C ASN A 11 -7.85 -8.47 -18.86
N ILE A 12 -6.86 -8.04 -18.05
CA ILE A 12 -6.21 -8.94 -17.09
C ILE A 12 -7.22 -9.43 -16.05
N LEU A 13 -8.09 -8.55 -15.55
CA LEU A 13 -9.11 -8.92 -14.57
C LEU A 13 -10.06 -10.00 -15.12
N ILE A 14 -10.58 -9.81 -16.35
CA ILE A 14 -11.49 -10.77 -16.99
C ILE A 14 -10.75 -12.08 -17.33
N PHE A 15 -9.51 -11.99 -17.78
CA PHE A 15 -8.68 -13.17 -18.01
C PHE A 15 -8.50 -13.99 -16.73
N LEU A 16 -8.15 -13.34 -15.61
CA LEU A 16 -8.01 -13.99 -14.31
C LEU A 16 -9.33 -14.58 -13.82
N TYR A 17 -10.43 -13.84 -14.00
CA TYR A 17 -11.79 -14.26 -13.65
C TYR A 17 -12.15 -15.62 -14.28
N GLN A 18 -11.85 -15.78 -15.57
CA GLN A 18 -12.21 -16.99 -16.32
C GLN A 18 -11.26 -18.16 -16.11
N THR A 19 -9.97 -17.89 -15.89
CA THR A 19 -8.94 -18.95 -15.93
C THR A 19 -8.62 -19.51 -14.56
N ILE A 20 -8.41 -18.64 -13.56
CA ILE A 20 -7.84 -19.03 -12.25
C ILE A 20 -8.81 -18.72 -11.12
N ALA A 21 -9.67 -17.72 -11.27
CA ALA A 21 -10.51 -17.23 -10.19
C ALA A 21 -11.83 -17.98 -10.04
N PHE A 22 -12.04 -19.09 -10.75
CA PHE A 22 -13.26 -19.91 -10.65
C PHE A 22 -14.56 -19.12 -10.87
N SER A 23 -14.55 -18.13 -11.77
CA SER A 23 -15.68 -17.21 -11.99
C SER A 23 -16.06 -16.37 -10.76
N ASP A 24 -15.12 -16.16 -9.83
CA ASP A 24 -15.28 -15.26 -8.69
C ASP A 24 -14.50 -13.96 -8.94
N LEU A 25 -15.22 -12.84 -9.03
CA LEU A 25 -14.61 -11.55 -9.31
C LEU A 25 -13.76 -11.02 -8.14
N GLY A 26 -14.09 -11.35 -6.89
CA GLY A 26 -13.26 -10.96 -5.74
C GLY A 26 -11.93 -11.71 -5.70
N VAL A 27 -11.92 -13.00 -6.05
CA VAL A 27 -10.68 -13.76 -6.25
C VAL A 27 -9.86 -13.17 -7.40
N ALA A 28 -10.51 -12.78 -8.50
CA ALA A 28 -9.82 -12.12 -9.61
C ALA A 28 -9.17 -10.79 -9.19
N ILE A 29 -9.85 -10.00 -8.33
CA ILE A 29 -9.29 -8.76 -7.75
C ILE A 29 -8.07 -9.06 -6.88
N ILE A 30 -8.13 -10.09 -6.04
CA ILE A 30 -7.01 -10.51 -5.19
C ILE A 30 -5.80 -10.86 -6.07
N LEU A 31 -6.01 -11.69 -7.10
CA LEU A 31 -4.95 -12.12 -8.01
C LEU A 31 -4.37 -10.95 -8.81
N LEU A 32 -5.22 -10.04 -9.32
CA LEU A 32 -4.77 -8.84 -10.02
C LEU A 32 -3.91 -7.96 -9.11
N THR A 33 -4.34 -7.78 -7.86
CA THR A 33 -3.60 -7.00 -6.86
C THR A 33 -2.22 -7.61 -6.61
N ILE A 34 -2.15 -8.93 -6.41
CA ILE A 34 -0.89 -9.64 -6.21
C ILE A 34 0.01 -9.50 -7.45
N LEU A 35 -0.53 -9.64 -8.66
CA LEU A 35 0.23 -9.51 -9.90
C LEU A 35 0.85 -8.10 -10.04
N ILE A 36 0.06 -7.05 -9.79
CA ILE A 36 0.56 -5.67 -9.81
C ILE A 36 1.64 -5.48 -8.73
N ARG A 37 1.43 -6.04 -7.54
CA ARG A 37 2.40 -5.97 -6.45
C ARG A 37 3.72 -6.64 -6.83
N LEU A 38 3.66 -7.82 -7.44
CA LEU A 38 4.84 -8.55 -7.95
C LEU A 38 5.60 -7.73 -8.98
N ALA A 39 4.91 -7.11 -9.93
CA ALA A 39 5.54 -6.22 -10.91
C ALA A 39 6.24 -5.01 -10.26
N LEU A 40 5.68 -4.50 -9.15
CA LEU A 40 6.20 -3.34 -8.43
C LEU A 40 7.12 -3.70 -7.25
N VAL A 41 7.42 -4.99 -7.00
CA VAL A 41 8.32 -5.45 -5.92
C VAL A 41 9.63 -4.67 -5.85
N PRO A 42 10.39 -4.43 -6.93
CA PRO A 42 11.67 -3.73 -6.82
C PRO A 42 11.52 -2.31 -6.26
N LEU A 43 10.43 -1.64 -6.61
CA LEU A 43 10.13 -0.30 -6.13
C LEU A 43 9.72 -0.32 -4.64
N PHE A 44 8.77 -1.18 -4.29
CA PHE A 44 8.31 -1.33 -2.90
C PHE A 44 9.44 -1.78 -1.97
N TYR A 45 10.31 -2.68 -2.43
CA TYR A 45 11.47 -3.14 -1.66
C TYR A 45 12.46 -2.02 -1.36
N LYS A 46 12.80 -1.20 -2.37
CA LYS A 46 13.70 -0.04 -2.17
C LYS A 46 13.12 0.95 -1.15
N GLY A 47 11.83 1.24 -1.25
CA GLY A 47 11.17 2.18 -0.34
C GLY A 47 11.10 1.66 1.10
N ALA A 48 10.68 0.41 1.28
CA ALA A 48 10.60 -0.22 2.61
C ALA A 48 11.98 -0.42 3.24
N LYS A 49 13.01 -0.75 2.45
CA LYS A 49 14.41 -0.79 2.93
C LYS A 49 14.85 0.59 3.44
N SER A 50 14.61 1.67 2.69
CA SER A 50 14.96 3.03 3.09
C SER A 50 14.26 3.44 4.39
N GLN A 51 12.97 3.13 4.53
CA GLN A 51 12.20 3.40 5.76
C GLN A 51 12.77 2.65 6.98
N MET A 52 13.15 1.38 6.81
CA MET A 52 13.72 0.60 7.89
C MET A 52 15.10 1.13 8.33
N ILE A 53 15.94 1.58 7.39
CA ILE A 53 17.21 2.25 7.73
C ILE A 53 16.93 3.56 8.48
N MET A 54 15.95 4.34 8.03
CA MET A 54 15.55 5.60 8.66
C MET A 54 15.19 5.41 10.14
N GLN A 55 14.42 4.36 10.44
CA GLN A 55 14.09 4.00 11.83
C GLN A 55 15.33 3.69 12.66
N LYS A 56 16.32 3.00 12.08
CA LYS A 56 17.56 2.63 12.77
C LYS A 56 18.46 3.83 13.06
N ILE A 57 18.53 4.81 12.15
CA ILE A 57 19.33 6.02 12.33
C ILE A 57 18.59 7.12 13.12
N GLN A 58 17.33 6.88 13.51
CA GLN A 58 16.53 7.82 14.28
C GLN A 58 17.22 8.37 15.54
N PRO A 59 17.98 7.58 16.34
CA PRO A 59 18.71 8.11 17.49
C PRO A 59 19.80 9.12 17.08
N LYS A 60 20.54 8.83 16.01
CA LYS A 60 21.56 9.74 15.46
C LYS A 60 20.91 11.03 14.93
N LEU A 61 19.73 10.94 14.32
CA LEU A 61 18.96 12.13 13.90
C LEU A 61 18.52 12.98 15.10
N GLN A 62 18.10 12.35 16.20
CA GLN A 62 17.74 13.07 17.42
C GLN A 62 18.95 13.78 18.03
N GLN A 63 20.12 13.14 18.00
CA GLN A 63 21.37 13.76 18.47
C GLN A 63 21.74 14.98 17.63
N ILE A 64 21.71 14.87 16.29
CA ILE A 64 21.93 16.02 15.39
C ILE A 64 20.92 17.14 15.68
N GLN A 65 19.66 16.79 15.94
CA GLN A 65 18.65 17.77 16.29
C GLN A 65 18.95 18.48 17.61
N HIS A 66 19.55 17.78 18.56
CA HIS A 66 19.95 18.29 19.86
C HIS A 66 21.19 19.19 19.78
N ASP A 67 22.23 18.75 19.07
CA ASP A 67 23.54 19.41 19.01
C ASP A 67 23.50 20.72 18.18
N HIS A 68 22.53 20.84 17.28
CA HIS A 68 22.36 22.02 16.42
C HIS A 68 21.01 22.71 16.60
N LYS A 69 20.43 22.70 17.82
CA LYS A 69 19.13 23.36 18.10
C LYS A 69 19.10 24.83 17.68
N ASP A 70 20.20 25.55 17.89
CA ASP A 70 20.31 26.99 17.65
C ASP A 70 20.71 27.35 16.22
N ASN A 71 21.10 26.37 15.40
CA ASN A 71 21.51 26.59 14.02
C ASN A 71 20.81 25.61 13.07
N LYS A 72 19.66 26.04 12.55
CA LYS A 72 18.81 25.26 11.64
C LYS A 72 19.50 24.87 10.34
N GLU A 73 20.41 25.71 9.85
CA GLU A 73 21.14 25.44 8.62
C GLU A 73 22.13 24.29 8.82
N LYS A 74 22.96 24.35 9.87
CA LYS A 74 23.88 23.26 10.24
C LYS A 74 23.13 21.97 10.57
N GLN A 75 22.00 22.08 11.27
CA GLN A 75 21.11 20.95 11.55
C GLN A 75 20.65 20.25 10.26
N ALA A 76 20.16 21.00 9.28
CA ALA A 76 19.69 20.44 8.01
C ALA A 76 20.83 19.80 7.21
N GLN A 77 22.00 20.44 7.17
CA GLN A 77 23.20 19.91 6.50
C GLN A 77 23.65 18.58 7.12
N ALA A 78 23.78 18.51 8.44
CA ALA A 78 24.19 17.30 9.15
C ALA A 78 23.17 16.16 8.99
N MET A 79 21.87 16.45 9.03
CA MET A 79 20.82 15.44 8.76
C MET A 79 20.95 14.88 7.33
N MET A 80 21.16 15.76 6.34
CA MET A 80 21.31 15.33 4.94
C MET A 80 22.60 14.51 4.73
N GLU A 81 23.68 14.87 5.41
CA GLU A 81 24.93 14.12 5.39
C GLU A 81 24.75 12.72 6.00
N LEU A 82 24.07 12.61 7.14
CA LEU A 82 23.72 11.33 7.74
C LEU A 82 22.90 10.45 6.77
N TYR A 83 21.95 11.04 6.04
CA TYR A 83 21.17 10.34 5.02
C TYR A 83 22.05 9.83 3.87
N LYS A 84 22.98 10.65 3.38
CA LYS A 84 23.93 10.26 2.32
C LYS A 84 24.87 9.15 2.77
N GLN A 85 25.42 9.24 3.99
CA GLN A 85 26.30 8.23 4.56
C GLN A 85 25.63 6.85 4.62
N HIS A 86 24.35 6.81 4.99
CA HIS A 86 23.57 5.57 5.05
C HIS A 86 22.86 5.21 3.73
N LYS A 87 23.09 5.98 2.65
CA LYS A 87 22.49 5.81 1.31
C LYS A 87 20.96 5.70 1.36
N VAL A 88 20.33 6.50 2.22
CA VAL A 88 18.86 6.55 2.37
C VAL A 88 18.29 7.77 1.68
N ASN A 89 17.08 7.63 1.16
CA ASN A 89 16.31 8.75 0.61
C ASN A 89 15.15 9.07 1.57
N PRO A 90 15.10 10.28 2.17
CA PRO A 90 14.02 10.66 3.08
C PRO A 90 12.64 10.72 2.39
N PHE A 91 12.60 10.87 1.07
CA PHE A 91 11.38 10.91 0.28
C PHE A 91 10.92 9.53 -0.20
N SER A 92 11.59 8.44 0.20
CA SER A 92 11.19 7.08 -0.18
C SER A 92 9.74 6.77 0.16
N GLY A 93 9.20 7.25 1.28
CA GLY A 93 7.79 7.04 1.65
C GLY A 93 6.82 7.70 0.66
N ILE A 94 7.16 8.90 0.18
CA ILE A 94 6.35 9.64 -0.81
C ILE A 94 6.41 8.96 -2.18
N LEU A 95 7.59 8.46 -2.58
CA LEU A 95 7.75 7.72 -3.83
C LEU A 95 6.88 6.46 -3.86
N LEU A 96 6.74 5.76 -2.74
CA LEU A 96 5.84 4.61 -2.62
C LEU A 96 4.37 5.02 -2.78
N LEU A 97 3.96 6.15 -2.18
CA LEU A 97 2.60 6.67 -2.33
C LEU A 97 2.28 7.05 -3.78
N PHE A 98 3.20 7.73 -4.47
CA PHE A 98 3.02 8.10 -5.87
C PHE A 98 2.92 6.91 -6.80
N ALA A 99 3.55 5.78 -6.49
CA ALA A 99 3.38 4.56 -7.27
C ALA A 99 2.03 3.88 -6.99
N GLN A 100 1.54 3.97 -5.75
CA GLN A 100 0.28 3.37 -5.33
C GLN A 100 -0.94 4.13 -5.86
N LEU A 101 -0.89 5.47 -5.91
CA LEU A 101 -2.04 6.31 -6.27
C LEU A 101 -2.59 6.02 -7.68
N PRO A 102 -1.78 5.95 -8.76
CA PRO A 102 -2.28 5.64 -10.09
C PRO A 102 -2.96 4.27 -10.17
N VAL A 103 -2.40 3.26 -9.49
CA VAL A 103 -3.00 1.91 -9.42
C VAL A 103 -4.35 1.96 -8.71
N PHE A 104 -4.42 2.64 -7.57
CA PHE A 104 -5.67 2.81 -6.83
C PHE A 104 -6.72 3.55 -7.66
N ILE A 105 -6.37 4.69 -8.27
CA ILE A 105 -7.28 5.47 -9.11
C ILE A 105 -7.75 4.65 -10.31
N ALA A 106 -6.88 3.82 -10.89
CA ALA A 106 -7.22 2.97 -12.02
C ALA A 106 -8.24 1.90 -11.63
N LEU A 107 -8.00 1.17 -10.53
CA LEU A 107 -8.92 0.15 -10.02
C LEU A 107 -10.23 0.77 -9.54
N TYR A 108 -10.18 1.88 -8.82
CA TYR A 108 -11.36 2.66 -8.45
C TYR A 108 -12.21 3.05 -9.67
N SER A 109 -11.57 3.59 -10.71
CA SER A 109 -12.23 3.99 -11.96
C SER A 109 -12.84 2.79 -12.69
N LEU A 110 -12.13 1.65 -12.68
CA LEU A 110 -12.57 0.40 -13.29
C LEU A 110 -13.83 -0.12 -12.61
N PHE A 111 -13.90 -0.14 -11.27
CA PHE A 111 -15.06 -0.68 -10.56
C PHE A 111 -16.27 0.23 -10.57
N ILE A 112 -16.10 1.56 -10.45
CA ILE A 112 -17.24 2.49 -10.51
C ILE A 112 -17.82 2.57 -11.91
N ASN A 113 -16.99 2.46 -12.94
CA ASN A 113 -17.43 2.46 -14.33
C ASN A 113 -17.51 1.06 -14.93
N PHE A 114 -17.62 0.02 -14.10
CA PHE A 114 -17.50 -1.37 -14.54
C PHE A 114 -18.51 -1.71 -15.65
N SER A 115 -19.76 -1.23 -15.52
CA SER A 115 -20.82 -1.41 -16.52
C SER A 115 -20.56 -0.70 -17.85
N LYS A 116 -19.63 0.27 -17.90
CA LYS A 116 -19.26 0.99 -19.14
C LYS A 116 -18.17 0.26 -19.93
N PHE A 117 -17.48 -0.72 -19.34
CA PHE A 117 -16.52 -1.53 -20.06
C PHE A 117 -17.26 -2.59 -20.87
N SER A 118 -17.10 -2.54 -22.20
CA SER A 118 -17.68 -3.57 -23.06
C SER A 118 -16.82 -4.83 -23.04
N LEU A 119 -17.47 -5.98 -22.89
CA LEU A 119 -16.88 -7.30 -23.09
C LEU A 119 -16.58 -7.61 -24.57
N ASP A 120 -17.01 -6.75 -25.50
CA ASP A 120 -16.68 -6.85 -26.93
C ASP A 120 -15.26 -6.33 -27.22
N ASN A 121 -14.69 -5.52 -26.33
CA ASN A 121 -13.36 -4.92 -26.48
C ASN A 121 -12.28 -5.71 -25.71
N LEU A 122 -12.48 -7.03 -25.57
CA LEU A 122 -11.48 -7.91 -24.98
C LEU A 122 -10.37 -8.23 -25.98
N TYR A 123 -9.17 -8.49 -25.47
CA TYR A 123 -8.08 -8.99 -26.29
C TYR A 123 -8.43 -10.38 -26.83
N GLY A 124 -7.97 -10.71 -28.03
CA GLY A 124 -8.39 -11.94 -28.73
C GLY A 124 -8.07 -13.25 -28.00
N PHE A 125 -7.17 -13.23 -27.00
CA PHE A 125 -6.87 -14.38 -26.14
C PHE A 125 -7.70 -14.44 -24.85
N VAL A 126 -8.50 -13.41 -24.56
CA VAL A 126 -9.39 -13.34 -23.40
C VAL A 126 -10.79 -13.71 -23.87
N SER A 127 -11.33 -14.80 -23.33
CA SER A 127 -12.67 -15.24 -23.72
C SER A 127 -13.71 -14.29 -23.15
N ARG A 128 -14.89 -14.20 -23.78
CA ARG A 128 -16.00 -13.45 -23.21
C ARG A 128 -16.71 -14.28 -22.14
N PRO A 129 -16.92 -13.76 -20.91
CA PRO A 129 -17.74 -14.45 -19.92
C PRO A 129 -19.22 -14.30 -20.24
N ASP A 130 -19.98 -15.38 -20.10
CA ASP A 130 -21.44 -15.37 -20.33
C ASP A 130 -22.17 -14.54 -19.27
N HIS A 131 -21.71 -14.63 -18.03
CA HIS A 131 -22.21 -13.85 -16.91
C HIS A 131 -21.05 -13.47 -15.97
N LEU A 132 -21.13 -12.27 -15.42
CA LEU A 132 -20.19 -11.77 -14.42
C LEU A 132 -20.85 -11.90 -13.04
N GLN A 133 -20.33 -12.80 -12.22
CA GLN A 133 -20.78 -12.96 -10.85
C GLN A 133 -20.21 -11.81 -10.01
N LEU A 134 -21.12 -10.93 -9.56
CA LEU A 134 -20.79 -9.79 -8.72
C LEU A 134 -20.88 -10.11 -7.23
N LEU A 135 -21.38 -11.30 -6.89
CA LEU A 135 -21.33 -11.88 -5.56
C LEU A 135 -20.03 -12.70 -5.48
N SER A 136 -19.13 -12.31 -4.58
CA SER A 136 -17.88 -13.01 -4.33
C SER A 136 -17.97 -13.86 -3.07
N PHE A 137 -17.33 -15.03 -3.09
CA PHE A 137 -17.36 -16.07 -2.06
C PHE A 137 -18.79 -16.46 -1.65
N ASP A 138 -19.76 -16.32 -2.58
CA ASP A 138 -21.20 -16.48 -2.35
C ASP A 138 -21.80 -15.61 -1.23
N LEU A 139 -21.05 -14.63 -0.71
CA LEU A 139 -21.40 -13.89 0.51
C LEU A 139 -21.25 -12.37 0.38
N ILE A 140 -20.43 -11.89 -0.56
CA ILE A 140 -20.00 -10.48 -0.62
C ILE A 140 -20.46 -9.86 -1.94
N ASP A 141 -21.46 -8.97 -1.91
CA ASP A 141 -21.82 -8.17 -3.08
C ASP A 141 -20.76 -7.10 -3.33
N LEU A 142 -20.02 -7.23 -4.42
CA LEU A 142 -18.89 -6.37 -4.77
C LEU A 142 -19.29 -4.93 -5.13
N ARG A 143 -20.57 -4.70 -5.44
CA ARG A 143 -21.09 -3.37 -5.82
C ARG A 143 -21.35 -2.48 -4.60
N ASN A 144 -21.68 -3.09 -3.48
CA ASN A 144 -22.05 -2.39 -2.25
C ASN A 144 -20.87 -2.38 -1.27
N SER A 145 -20.88 -1.47 -0.30
CA SER A 145 -19.89 -1.52 0.78
C SER A 145 -20.16 -2.74 1.67
N ASN A 146 -19.09 -3.33 2.22
CA ASN A 146 -19.16 -4.46 3.13
C ASN A 146 -18.34 -4.17 4.39
N ILE A 147 -19.01 -4.08 5.53
CA ILE A 147 -18.37 -3.66 6.79
C ILE A 147 -17.27 -4.61 7.28
N ILE A 148 -17.40 -5.91 6.98
CA ILE A 148 -16.40 -6.91 7.36
C ILE A 148 -15.11 -6.65 6.58
N ILE A 149 -15.20 -6.47 5.27
CA ILE A 149 -14.04 -6.16 4.42
C ILE A 149 -13.41 -4.83 4.82
N VAL A 150 -14.23 -3.81 5.10
CA VAL A 150 -13.76 -2.49 5.55
C VAL A 150 -12.99 -2.60 6.87
N GLY A 151 -13.53 -3.33 7.85
CA GLY A 151 -12.88 -3.58 9.14
C GLY A 151 -11.57 -4.34 8.99
N LEU A 152 -11.56 -5.42 8.20
CA LEU A 152 -10.36 -6.20 7.92
C LEU A 152 -9.28 -5.36 7.21
N ALA A 153 -9.65 -4.53 6.23
CA ALA A 153 -8.72 -3.65 5.54
C ALA A 153 -8.06 -2.64 6.49
N ALA A 154 -8.87 -2.01 7.36
CA ALA A 154 -8.37 -1.08 8.37
C ALA A 154 -7.43 -1.76 9.38
N LEU A 155 -7.77 -2.96 9.84
CA LEU A 155 -6.92 -3.75 10.72
C LEU A 155 -5.61 -4.15 10.04
N ALA A 156 -5.66 -4.65 8.81
CA ALA A 156 -4.46 -4.99 8.04
C ALA A 156 -3.54 -3.78 7.83
N GLN A 157 -4.12 -2.60 7.54
CA GLN A 157 -3.37 -1.36 7.41
C GLN A 157 -2.77 -0.89 8.74
N TYR A 158 -3.48 -1.08 9.86
CA TYR A 158 -2.93 -0.80 11.18
C TYR A 158 -1.69 -1.65 11.45
N PHE A 159 -1.77 -2.97 11.24
CA PHE A 159 -0.64 -3.87 11.41
C PHE A 159 0.52 -3.54 10.47
N GLN A 160 0.22 -3.19 9.21
CA GLN A 160 1.21 -2.70 8.26
C GLN A 160 1.97 -1.48 8.82
N GLY A 161 1.25 -0.46 9.29
CA GLY A 161 1.85 0.73 9.87
C GLY A 161 2.64 0.45 11.14
N TYR A 162 2.10 -0.38 12.02
CA TYR A 162 2.73 -0.76 13.29
C TYR A 162 4.10 -1.39 13.09
N LEU A 163 4.26 -2.26 12.09
CA LEU A 163 5.54 -2.90 11.73
C LEU A 163 6.60 -1.91 11.21
N THR A 164 6.19 -0.68 10.88
CA THR A 164 7.07 0.40 10.41
C THR A 164 7.32 1.48 11.46
N LEU A 165 6.78 1.32 12.68
CA LEU A 165 7.08 2.25 13.77
C LEU A 165 8.48 1.96 14.34
N PRO A 166 9.29 3.01 14.61
CA PRO A 166 10.52 2.84 15.36
C PRO A 166 10.21 2.36 16.78
N LYS A 167 11.07 1.49 17.32
CA LYS A 167 10.96 1.06 18.71
C LYS A 167 11.33 2.22 19.64
N SER A 168 10.42 2.56 20.54
CA SER A 168 10.69 3.54 21.60
C SER A 168 11.76 3.00 22.54
N GLU A 169 12.75 3.83 22.90
CA GLU A 169 13.70 3.48 23.96
C GLU A 169 13.06 3.71 25.34
N PRO A 170 13.08 2.71 26.24
CA PRO A 170 12.57 2.87 27.60
C PRO A 170 13.28 4.02 28.33
N GLY A 171 12.52 4.88 29.00
CA GLY A 171 13.07 5.98 29.82
C GLY A 171 13.47 7.26 29.07
N LYS A 172 13.38 7.30 27.73
CA LYS A 172 13.60 8.53 26.95
C LYS A 172 12.29 9.18 26.51
N PRO A 173 12.22 10.53 26.44
CA PRO A 173 11.05 11.21 25.93
C PRO A 173 10.84 10.89 24.45
N VAL A 174 9.59 10.59 24.10
CA VAL A 174 9.16 10.32 22.72
C VAL A 174 9.44 11.54 21.85
N SER A 175 10.28 11.37 20.82
CA SER A 175 10.62 12.45 19.89
C SER A 175 9.40 12.94 19.09
N GLY A 176 9.43 14.19 18.60
CA GLY A 176 8.34 14.74 17.77
C GLY A 176 8.06 13.89 16.52
N ALA A 177 9.11 13.40 15.86
CA ALA A 177 8.98 12.51 14.71
C ALA A 177 8.29 11.18 15.06
N GLU A 178 8.60 10.61 16.23
CA GLU A 178 7.95 9.39 16.71
C GLU A 178 6.48 9.61 17.07
N LYS A 179 6.15 10.76 17.68
CA LYS A 179 4.75 11.15 17.94
C LYS A 179 3.94 11.24 16.65
N ILE A 180 4.47 11.94 15.63
CA ILE A 180 3.84 12.07 14.32
C ILE A 180 3.67 10.69 13.68
N GLY A 181 4.73 9.86 13.68
CA GLY A 181 4.67 8.51 13.12
C GLY A 181 3.59 7.65 13.78
N LYS A 182 3.53 7.63 15.11
CA LYS A 182 2.47 6.93 15.86
C LYS A 182 1.09 7.45 15.49
N GLN A 183 0.90 8.77 15.51
CA GLN A 183 -0.39 9.39 15.15
C GLN A 183 -0.85 8.98 13.75
N MET A 184 0.05 8.98 12.75
CA MET A 184 -0.29 8.55 11.38
C MET A 184 -0.73 7.08 11.34
N VAL A 185 -0.05 6.19 12.08
CA VAL A 185 -0.41 4.76 12.12
C VAL A 185 -1.76 4.51 12.80
N PHE A 186 -2.10 5.27 13.85
CA PHE A 186 -3.41 5.14 14.51
C PHE A 186 -4.54 5.83 13.74
N MET A 187 -4.27 6.94 13.08
CA MET A 187 -5.28 7.71 12.34
C MET A 187 -5.56 7.12 10.95
N GLY A 188 -4.57 6.52 10.30
CA GLY A 188 -4.70 5.90 8.97
C GLY A 188 -5.87 4.91 8.85
N PRO A 189 -6.01 3.94 9.77
CA PRO A 189 -7.15 3.02 9.80
C PRO A 189 -8.50 3.73 9.92
N ILE A 190 -8.60 4.78 10.74
CA ILE A 190 -9.85 5.55 10.91
C ILE A 190 -10.24 6.23 9.60
N ILE A 191 -9.28 6.87 8.93
CA ILE A 191 -9.49 7.48 7.61
C ILE A 191 -9.92 6.40 6.61
N THR A 192 -9.31 5.23 6.67
CA THR A 192 -9.61 4.10 5.78
C THR A 192 -11.02 3.58 5.99
N LEU A 193 -11.50 3.48 7.23
CA LEU A 193 -12.89 3.12 7.53
C LEU A 193 -13.86 4.14 6.91
N VAL A 194 -13.60 5.44 7.09
CA VAL A 194 -14.46 6.52 6.55
C VAL A 194 -14.49 6.51 5.02
N ILE A 195 -13.35 6.28 4.37
CA ILE A 195 -13.27 6.20 2.92
C ILE A 195 -13.98 4.95 2.42
N LEU A 196 -13.60 3.77 2.90
CA LEU A 196 -14.08 2.50 2.34
C LEU A 196 -15.55 2.21 2.66
N TRP A 197 -16.11 2.78 3.73
CA TRP A 197 -17.55 2.70 3.98
C TRP A 197 -18.38 3.27 2.81
N LYS A 198 -17.85 4.27 2.10
CA LYS A 198 -18.54 4.90 0.97
C LYS A 198 -18.25 4.21 -0.37
N LEU A 199 -17.36 3.22 -0.39
CA LEU A 199 -16.88 2.60 -1.62
C LEU A 199 -17.37 1.15 -1.77
N PRO A 200 -17.45 0.64 -3.01
CA PRO A 200 -17.79 -0.76 -3.27
C PRO A 200 -16.80 -1.73 -2.60
N ALA A 201 -17.29 -2.90 -2.17
CA ALA A 201 -16.48 -3.92 -1.54
C ALA A 201 -15.32 -4.41 -2.42
N ALA A 202 -15.44 -4.33 -3.76
CA ALA A 202 -14.33 -4.57 -4.69
C ALA A 202 -13.08 -3.75 -4.34
N ILE A 203 -13.25 -2.48 -3.98
CA ILE A 203 -12.15 -1.58 -3.59
C ILE A 203 -11.61 -1.95 -2.21
N GLY A 204 -12.49 -2.37 -1.30
CA GLY A 204 -12.11 -2.88 0.02
C GLY A 204 -11.27 -4.16 -0.08
N ILE A 205 -11.62 -5.10 -0.95
CA ILE A 205 -10.84 -6.34 -1.19
C ILE A 205 -9.46 -6.01 -1.74
N TYR A 206 -9.38 -5.10 -2.72
CA TYR A 206 -8.10 -4.59 -3.21
C TYR A 206 -7.25 -4.02 -2.06
N TRP A 207 -7.84 -3.15 -1.23
CA TRP A 207 -7.14 -2.49 -0.15
C TRP A 207 -6.63 -3.48 0.91
N LEU A 208 -7.49 -4.42 1.32
CA LEU A 208 -7.16 -5.51 2.24
C LEU A 208 -6.01 -6.36 1.70
N THR A 209 -6.12 -6.82 0.47
CA THR A 209 -5.10 -7.66 -0.19
C THR A 209 -3.77 -6.91 -0.27
N ASN A 210 -3.82 -5.64 -0.66
CA ASN A 210 -2.65 -4.79 -0.74
C ASN A 210 -1.97 -4.63 0.63
N SER A 211 -2.74 -4.36 1.69
CA SER A 211 -2.20 -4.25 3.06
C SER A 211 -1.61 -5.56 3.57
N ILE A 212 -2.27 -6.71 3.36
CA ILE A 212 -1.74 -8.04 3.71
C ILE A 212 -0.41 -8.30 3.00
N PHE A 213 -0.34 -8.03 1.69
CA PHE A 213 0.90 -8.17 0.93
C PHE A 213 2.01 -7.27 1.50
N SER A 214 1.66 -6.03 1.86
CA SER A 214 2.59 -5.09 2.48
C SER A 214 3.10 -5.57 3.85
N VAL A 215 2.24 -6.16 4.68
CA VAL A 215 2.64 -6.77 5.95
C VAL A 215 3.64 -7.89 5.71
N ALA A 216 3.32 -8.82 4.80
CA ALA A 216 4.20 -9.94 4.47
C ALA A 216 5.57 -9.44 3.95
N GLN A 217 5.56 -8.45 3.06
CA GLN A 217 6.76 -7.81 2.53
C GLN A 217 7.57 -7.13 3.65
N GLN A 218 6.92 -6.39 4.55
CA GLN A 218 7.60 -5.70 5.65
C GLN A 218 8.25 -6.70 6.62
N ILE A 219 7.55 -7.80 6.95
CA ILE A 219 8.11 -8.87 7.78
C ILE A 219 9.35 -9.48 7.11
N TYR A 220 9.29 -9.75 5.81
CA TYR A 220 10.43 -10.27 5.06
C TYR A 220 11.63 -9.31 5.07
N ILE A 221 11.39 -8.02 4.84
CA ILE A 221 12.44 -6.98 4.83
C ILE A 221 13.06 -6.81 6.21
N ASN A 222 12.24 -6.71 7.26
CA ASN A 222 12.71 -6.59 8.64
C ASN A 222 13.59 -7.77 9.06
N LYS A 223 13.35 -8.98 8.53
CA LYS A 223 14.17 -10.17 8.75
C LYS A 223 15.47 -10.16 7.94
N LYS A 224 15.41 -9.81 6.65
CA LYS A 224 16.59 -9.89 5.75
C LYS A 224 17.57 -8.74 5.92
N VAL A 225 17.10 -7.55 6.22
CA VAL A 225 17.96 -6.36 6.26
C VAL A 225 18.53 -6.19 7.67
N LYS A 226 19.57 -6.99 7.97
CA LYS A 226 20.47 -6.72 9.09
C LYS A 226 21.35 -5.53 8.68
N ILE A 227 21.43 -4.54 9.56
CA ILE A 227 22.25 -3.35 9.35
C ILE A 227 23.02 -3.21 10.64
N ASP A 228 24.33 -3.28 10.52
CA ASP A 228 25.26 -2.90 11.56
C ASP A 228 25.20 -1.37 11.64
N VAL A 229 24.68 -0.84 12.75
CA VAL A 229 24.46 0.59 12.99
C VAL A 229 25.51 1.15 13.92
#